data_AF-K5WZV4-F1
#
_entry.id   AF-K5WZV4-F1
#
_cell.length_a   1.000
_cell.length_b   1.000
_cell.length_c   1.000
_cell.angle_alpha   90.00
_cell.angle_beta   90.00
_cell.angle_gamma   90.00
#
_symmetry.space_group_name_H-M   'P 1'
#
loop_
_entity.id
_entity.type
_entity.pdbx_description
1 polymer ?
#
loop_
_entity_poly.entity_id
_entity_poly.type
_entity_poly.pdbx_seq_one_letter_code
_entity_poly.pdbx_strand_id
1 'polypeptide(L)'
;TKEVIGILPIPDDVRISSGMASYHSALSQKQKHWFVARMQNTQKAVLPVHTPAEQLLYQHFMETKAAFSPKSGEPQWRDAVVIWNQFADGTTDEIYYKLVEQLKVYHEKWKALSNVRTQLSRTAETRRPLTRQIHDSSRSSIVPPTPTNILQPHQAKSGFISSSIIVSTPQADGNRYFPGTGTLNLTRLVSNANNGPRLDTSHTPPLAFPVIPPNPSSLSEGPQKGDLVSSPWEQEITNRAQQRMDFRKKKMQDQVARKGRKKRTCRKCGKPDCKGSRAVSDCHNSCQDCGNVSCRGRNTHRPTLPC
;
A
#
# COMPACT_ATOMS: atom_id res chain seq x y z
N THR A 1 -24.50 -11.91 -25.12
CA THR A 1 -24.46 -11.34 -23.76
C THR A 1 -24.51 -9.82 -23.88
N LYS A 2 -25.43 -9.14 -23.21
CA LYS A 2 -25.46 -7.66 -23.20
C LYS A 2 -24.53 -7.20 -22.08
N GLU A 3 -23.36 -6.70 -22.42
CA GLU A 3 -22.46 -6.07 -21.45
C GLU A 3 -23.09 -4.75 -20.99
N VAL A 4 -23.32 -4.62 -19.68
CA VAL A 4 -23.84 -3.40 -19.08
C VAL A 4 -22.65 -2.67 -18.46
N ILE A 5 -22.27 -1.54 -19.05
CA ILE A 5 -21.22 -0.67 -18.51
C ILE A 5 -21.86 0.17 -17.39
N GLY A 6 -21.50 -0.11 -16.14
CA GLY A 6 -22.02 0.65 -15.00
C GLY A 6 -21.79 0.00 -13.63
N ILE A 7 -22.34 0.63 -12.59
CA ILE A 7 -22.38 0.06 -11.24
C ILE A 7 -23.36 -1.11 -11.26
N LEU A 8 -22.83 -2.32 -11.10
CA LEU A 8 -23.65 -3.53 -11.08
C LEU A 8 -24.30 -3.74 -9.71
N PRO A 9 -25.54 -4.23 -9.67
CA PRO A 9 -26.18 -4.64 -8.42
C PRO A 9 -25.40 -5.77 -7.79
N ILE A 10 -25.33 -5.78 -6.46
CA ILE A 10 -24.67 -6.86 -5.73
C ILE A 10 -25.64 -8.06 -5.72
N PRO A 11 -25.18 -9.26 -6.11
CA PRO A 11 -25.98 -10.47 -6.04
C PRO A 11 -26.55 -10.72 -4.64
N ASP A 12 -27.78 -11.21 -4.55
CA ASP A 12 -28.48 -11.38 -3.26
C ASP A 12 -27.79 -12.40 -2.34
N ASP A 13 -27.18 -13.44 -2.90
CA ASP A 13 -26.37 -14.41 -2.15
C ASP A 13 -25.17 -13.75 -1.48
N VAL A 14 -24.45 -12.87 -2.18
CA VAL A 14 -23.31 -12.10 -1.64
C VAL A 14 -23.79 -11.10 -0.60
N ARG A 15 -24.91 -10.41 -0.86
CA ARG A 15 -25.51 -9.43 0.04
C ARG A 15 -25.92 -10.07 1.38
N ILE A 16 -26.65 -11.17 1.32
CA ILE A 16 -27.13 -11.93 2.50
C ILE A 16 -25.95 -12.54 3.25
N SER A 17 -25.02 -13.21 2.55
CA SER A 17 -23.86 -13.84 3.20
C SER A 17 -22.89 -12.83 3.83
N SER A 18 -22.87 -11.60 3.34
CA SER A 18 -22.08 -10.50 3.91
C SER A 18 -22.83 -9.71 5.01
N GLY A 19 -24.07 -10.07 5.34
CA GLY A 19 -24.87 -9.39 6.35
C GLY A 19 -25.24 -7.94 5.98
N MET A 20 -25.51 -7.68 4.69
CA MET A 20 -25.91 -6.34 4.21
C MET A 20 -27.43 -6.25 4.07
N ALA A 21 -28.03 -5.15 4.52
CA ALA A 21 -29.45 -4.90 4.33
C ALA A 21 -29.78 -4.47 2.89
N SER A 22 -31.00 -4.76 2.43
CA SER A 22 -31.53 -4.32 1.13
C SER A 22 -31.67 -2.80 1.06
N TYR A 23 -31.68 -2.26 -0.16
CA TYR A 23 -31.98 -0.84 -0.33
C TYR A 23 -33.44 -0.53 0.05
N HIS A 24 -33.64 0.48 0.89
CA HIS A 24 -34.96 1.04 1.23
C HIS A 24 -34.98 2.54 0.91
N SER A 25 -35.76 2.93 -0.09
CA SER A 25 -35.80 4.32 -0.61
C SER A 25 -36.06 5.37 0.48
N ALA A 26 -36.99 5.09 1.40
CA ALA A 26 -37.37 6.01 2.48
C ALA A 26 -36.23 6.31 3.47
N LEU A 27 -35.31 5.36 3.68
CA LEU A 27 -34.21 5.49 4.65
C LEU A 27 -32.90 5.95 3.98
N SER A 28 -32.69 5.58 2.72
CA SER A 28 -31.40 5.76 2.05
C SER A 28 -31.27 7.08 1.26
N GLN A 29 -32.36 7.77 0.90
CA GLN A 29 -32.29 8.94 0.00
C GLN A 29 -31.57 10.17 0.61
N LYS A 30 -31.50 10.26 1.94
CA LYS A 30 -30.77 11.32 2.66
C LYS A 30 -29.30 10.97 2.95
N GLN A 31 -28.89 9.72 2.70
CA GLN A 31 -27.56 9.24 3.03
C GLN A 31 -26.51 9.69 2.00
N LYS A 32 -25.27 9.83 2.46
CA LYS A 32 -24.13 10.04 1.56
C LYS A 32 -24.00 8.83 0.63
N HIS A 33 -23.73 9.09 -0.65
CA HIS A 33 -23.62 8.07 -1.70
C HIS A 33 -24.89 7.22 -1.92
N TRP A 34 -26.08 7.76 -1.63
CA TRP A 34 -27.36 7.08 -1.85
C TRP A 34 -27.52 6.51 -3.28
N PHE A 35 -26.97 7.21 -4.29
CA PHE A 35 -27.03 6.76 -5.68
C PHE A 35 -26.29 5.44 -5.88
N VAL A 36 -25.09 5.31 -5.30
CA VAL A 36 -24.29 4.09 -5.36
C VAL A 36 -24.99 2.95 -4.62
N ALA A 37 -25.52 3.23 -3.43
CA ALA A 37 -26.30 2.27 -2.64
C ALA A 37 -27.54 1.76 -3.41
N ARG A 38 -28.26 2.68 -4.08
CA ARG A 38 -29.40 2.35 -4.94
C ARG A 38 -29.00 1.44 -6.10
N MET A 39 -27.90 1.76 -6.79
CA MET A 39 -27.43 0.96 -7.91
C MET A 39 -26.93 -0.42 -7.48
N GLN A 40 -26.35 -0.52 -6.28
CA GLN A 40 -25.86 -1.77 -5.69
C GLN A 40 -26.98 -2.61 -5.04
N ASN A 41 -28.18 -2.06 -4.89
CA ASN A 41 -29.30 -2.66 -4.16
C ASN A 41 -29.00 -2.95 -2.68
N THR A 42 -28.21 -2.08 -2.04
CA THR A 42 -27.84 -2.19 -0.62
C THR A 42 -28.28 -0.95 0.16
N GLN A 43 -28.57 -1.09 1.46
CA GLN A 43 -29.02 0.05 2.29
C GLN A 43 -27.99 1.18 2.32
N LYS A 44 -26.71 0.83 2.52
CA LYS A 44 -25.55 1.72 2.46
C LYS A 44 -24.68 1.36 1.24
N ALA A 45 -23.92 2.34 0.74
CA ALA A 45 -22.99 2.09 -0.35
C ALA A 45 -21.85 1.15 0.09
N VAL A 46 -21.39 0.29 -0.81
CA VAL A 46 -20.19 -0.54 -0.63
C VAL A 46 -19.00 0.22 -1.17
N LEU A 47 -18.14 0.70 -0.26
CA LEU A 47 -16.97 1.52 -0.57
C LEU A 47 -15.72 0.93 0.09
N PRO A 48 -14.52 1.10 -0.49
CA PRO A 48 -13.27 0.77 0.20
C PRO A 48 -13.15 1.48 1.55
N VAL A 49 -12.34 0.94 2.48
CA VAL A 49 -12.07 1.62 3.76
C VAL A 49 -11.32 2.91 3.49
N HIS A 50 -11.95 4.05 3.77
CA HIS A 50 -11.42 5.36 3.43
C HIS A 50 -11.68 6.43 4.50
N THR A 51 -12.72 6.28 5.34
CA THR A 51 -13.02 7.29 6.35
C THR A 51 -12.19 7.09 7.62
N PRO A 52 -11.89 8.16 8.39
CA PRO A 52 -11.21 8.03 9.68
C PRO A 52 -12.01 7.17 10.67
N ALA A 53 -13.34 7.30 10.68
CA ALA A 53 -14.24 6.49 11.51
C ALA A 53 -14.11 4.99 11.20
N GLU A 54 -14.03 4.60 9.92
CA GLU A 54 -13.81 3.21 9.52
C GLU A 54 -12.43 2.71 9.94
N GLN A 55 -11.39 3.55 9.86
CA GLN A 55 -10.03 3.16 10.30
C GLN A 55 -9.98 2.90 11.81
N LEU A 56 -10.65 3.76 12.59
CA LEU A 56 -10.78 3.58 14.04
C LEU A 56 -11.61 2.34 14.37
N LEU A 57 -12.72 2.10 13.66
CA LEU A 57 -13.52 0.90 13.83
C LEU A 57 -12.70 -0.36 13.55
N TYR A 58 -11.95 -0.37 12.44
CA TYR A 58 -11.09 -1.49 12.10
C TYR A 58 -10.06 -1.75 13.20
N GLN A 59 -9.41 -0.69 13.70
CA GLN A 59 -8.48 -0.83 14.81
C GLN A 59 -9.18 -1.42 16.04
N HIS A 60 -10.35 -0.90 16.41
CA HIS A 60 -11.12 -1.42 17.53
C HIS A 60 -11.46 -2.91 17.36
N PHE A 61 -11.88 -3.35 16.18
CA PHE A 61 -12.18 -4.75 15.91
C PHE A 61 -10.96 -5.66 15.95
N MET A 62 -9.79 -5.20 15.48
CA MET A 62 -8.54 -5.94 15.63
C MET A 62 -8.16 -6.19 17.11
N GLU A 63 -8.70 -5.39 18.03
CA GLU A 63 -8.42 -5.47 19.47
C GLU A 63 -9.49 -6.26 20.23
N THR A 64 -10.76 -6.11 19.88
CA THR A 64 -11.88 -6.67 20.65
C THR A 64 -12.50 -7.92 20.04
N LYS A 65 -12.48 -8.09 18.71
CA LYS A 65 -13.22 -9.15 18.02
C LYS A 65 -12.30 -10.30 17.61
N ALA A 66 -12.65 -11.51 18.04
CA ALA A 66 -11.90 -12.72 17.70
C ALA A 66 -11.86 -13.01 16.19
N ALA A 67 -12.90 -12.62 15.43
CA ALA A 67 -12.94 -12.80 13.98
C ALA A 67 -11.82 -12.03 13.24
N PHE A 68 -11.42 -10.87 13.77
CA PHE A 68 -10.37 -10.02 13.18
C PHE A 68 -8.95 -10.38 13.68
N SER A 69 -8.84 -11.04 14.83
CA SER A 69 -7.56 -11.42 15.42
C SER A 69 -7.66 -12.81 16.10
N PRO A 70 -7.87 -13.89 15.32
CA PRO A 70 -7.92 -15.22 15.90
C PRO A 70 -6.52 -15.70 16.28
N LYS A 71 -6.46 -16.59 17.28
CA LYS A 71 -5.19 -17.23 17.70
C LYS A 71 -4.47 -17.98 16.56
N SER A 72 -5.21 -18.33 15.50
CA SER A 72 -4.72 -19.00 14.30
C SER A 72 -3.91 -18.10 13.35
N GLY A 73 -3.92 -16.78 13.54
CA GLY A 73 -3.07 -15.83 12.81
C GLY A 73 -3.76 -15.05 11.70
N GLU A 74 -4.65 -15.65 10.91
CA GLU A 74 -5.38 -14.95 9.83
C GLU A 74 -6.83 -14.64 10.21
N PRO A 75 -7.36 -13.44 9.91
CA PRO A 75 -8.75 -13.09 10.18
C PRO A 75 -9.75 -13.99 9.46
N GLN A 76 -10.84 -14.33 10.15
CA GLN A 76 -11.98 -15.04 9.57
C GLN A 76 -12.83 -14.06 8.77
N TRP A 77 -12.48 -13.88 7.50
CA TRP A 77 -13.03 -12.80 6.68
C TRP A 77 -14.55 -12.83 6.50
N ARG A 78 -15.15 -14.02 6.39
CA ARG A 78 -16.61 -14.14 6.21
C ARG A 78 -17.35 -13.58 7.44
N ASP A 79 -16.95 -14.02 8.62
CA ASP A 79 -17.55 -13.58 9.88
C ASP A 79 -17.21 -12.12 10.18
N ALA A 80 -15.98 -11.69 9.86
CA ALA A 80 -15.52 -10.32 10.04
C ALA A 80 -16.35 -9.31 9.22
N VAL A 81 -16.70 -9.65 7.97
CA VAL A 81 -17.55 -8.81 7.13
C VAL A 81 -18.97 -8.71 7.68
N VAL A 82 -19.54 -9.82 8.14
CA VAL A 82 -20.88 -9.84 8.76
C VAL A 82 -20.90 -8.92 9.99
N ILE A 83 -19.92 -9.05 10.89
CA ILE A 83 -19.80 -8.20 12.08
C ILE A 83 -19.64 -6.72 11.69
N TRP A 84 -18.84 -6.45 10.65
CA TRP A 84 -18.64 -5.09 10.16
C TRP A 84 -19.93 -4.47 9.65
N ASN A 85 -20.64 -5.17 8.77
CA ASN A 85 -21.83 -4.64 8.12
C ASN A 85 -22.99 -4.50 9.11
N GLN A 86 -23.11 -5.41 10.09
CA GLN A 86 -24.04 -5.26 11.23
C GLN A 86 -23.75 -3.99 12.04
N PHE A 87 -22.48 -3.67 12.30
CA PHE A 87 -22.11 -2.44 12.99
C PHE A 87 -22.39 -1.20 12.13
N ALA A 88 -22.18 -1.31 10.82
CA ALA A 88 -22.51 -0.25 9.87
C ALA A 88 -24.01 0.07 9.89
N ASP A 89 -24.89 -0.92 10.04
CA ASP A 89 -26.35 -0.69 10.11
C ASP A 89 -26.76 0.12 11.34
N GLY A 90 -26.13 -0.13 12.50
CA GLY A 90 -26.46 0.52 13.77
C GLY A 90 -25.77 1.87 14.03
N THR A 91 -24.86 2.31 13.16
CA THR A 91 -23.97 3.47 13.42
C THR A 91 -24.20 4.61 12.42
N THR A 92 -23.67 5.79 12.75
CA THR A 92 -23.66 7.03 11.95
C THR A 92 -23.25 6.84 10.48
N ASP A 93 -23.62 7.81 9.64
CA ASP A 93 -23.44 7.83 8.17
C ASP A 93 -21.98 7.86 7.67
N GLU A 94 -21.00 7.61 8.54
CA GLU A 94 -19.57 7.63 8.20
C GLU A 94 -18.98 6.23 7.94
N ILE A 95 -19.75 5.19 8.25
CA ILE A 95 -19.36 3.79 8.12
C ILE A 95 -20.18 3.16 7.00
N TYR A 96 -19.47 2.69 5.97
CA TYR A 96 -20.05 2.09 4.79
C TYR A 96 -19.88 0.57 4.80
N TYR A 97 -20.70 -0.11 4.01
CA TYR A 97 -20.58 -1.55 3.84
C TYR A 97 -19.25 -1.95 3.20
N LYS A 98 -18.82 -3.17 3.51
CA LYS A 98 -17.57 -3.76 3.06
C LYS A 98 -17.78 -5.16 2.54
N LEU A 99 -17.02 -5.49 1.51
CA LEU A 99 -16.85 -6.86 1.03
C LEU A 99 -15.58 -7.49 1.60
N VAL A 100 -15.51 -8.83 1.49
CA VAL A 100 -14.37 -9.63 1.95
C VAL A 100 -13.07 -9.16 1.30
N GLU A 101 -13.11 -8.92 -0.01
CA GLU A 101 -11.96 -8.49 -0.82
C GLU A 101 -11.46 -7.13 -0.34
N GLN A 102 -12.37 -6.21 -0.03
CA GLN A 102 -12.02 -4.87 0.45
C GLN A 102 -11.35 -4.92 1.83
N LEU A 103 -11.87 -5.73 2.75
CA LEU A 103 -11.24 -5.91 4.07
C LEU A 103 -9.87 -6.59 3.97
N LYS A 104 -9.70 -7.58 3.08
CA LYS A 104 -8.40 -8.21 2.82
C LYS A 104 -7.37 -7.21 2.31
N VAL A 105 -7.72 -6.42 1.30
CA VAL A 105 -6.84 -5.38 0.74
C VAL A 105 -6.46 -4.37 1.81
N TYR A 106 -7.43 -3.92 2.62
CA TYR A 106 -7.16 -3.00 3.71
C TYR A 106 -6.28 -3.63 4.80
N HIS A 107 -6.47 -4.91 5.12
CA HIS A 107 -5.67 -5.59 6.12
C HIS A 107 -4.18 -5.64 5.74
N GLU A 108 -3.87 -5.97 4.49
CA GLU A 108 -2.47 -5.99 4.02
C GLU A 108 -1.83 -4.60 4.14
N LYS A 109 -2.57 -3.54 3.74
CA LYS A 109 -2.15 -2.15 3.96
C LYS A 109 -1.92 -1.84 5.43
N TRP A 110 -2.87 -2.20 6.30
CA TRP A 110 -2.78 -1.98 7.74
C TRP A 110 -1.59 -2.71 8.36
N LYS A 111 -1.33 -3.95 7.94
CA LYS A 111 -0.21 -4.77 8.40
C LYS A 111 1.12 -4.15 7.97
N ALA A 112 1.23 -3.67 6.74
CA ALA A 112 2.40 -2.93 6.28
C ALA A 112 2.64 -1.67 7.12
N LEU A 113 1.59 -0.85 7.32
CA LEU A 113 1.68 0.35 8.17
C LEU A 113 2.03 0.03 9.62
N SER A 114 1.48 -1.05 10.18
CA SER A 114 1.79 -1.52 11.54
C SER A 114 3.24 -1.97 11.66
N ASN A 115 3.76 -2.67 10.66
CA ASN A 115 5.16 -3.08 10.59
C ASN A 115 6.09 -1.86 10.50
N VAL A 116 5.75 -0.87 9.65
CA VAL A 116 6.50 0.38 9.54
C VAL A 116 6.51 1.12 10.88
N ARG A 117 5.35 1.32 11.52
CA ARG A 117 5.28 1.95 12.86
C ARG A 117 6.12 1.21 13.90
N THR A 118 6.07 -0.12 13.89
CA THR A 118 6.88 -0.95 14.78
C THR A 118 8.38 -0.81 14.52
N GLN A 119 8.79 -0.80 13.25
CA GLN A 119 10.19 -0.60 12.85
C GLN A 119 10.69 0.81 13.20
N LEU A 120 9.86 1.83 12.98
CA LEU A 120 10.16 3.20 13.34
C LEU A 120 10.35 3.33 14.87
N SER A 121 9.46 2.73 15.66
CA SER A 121 9.60 2.68 17.12
C SER A 121 10.89 1.98 17.55
N ARG A 122 11.19 0.80 16.99
CA ARG A 122 12.42 0.04 17.30
C ARG A 122 13.71 0.78 16.97
N THR A 123 13.72 1.51 15.87
CA THR A 123 14.90 2.24 15.39
C THR A 123 14.93 3.68 15.89
N ALA A 124 14.00 4.08 16.76
CA ALA A 124 13.86 5.46 17.20
C ALA A 124 15.13 5.98 17.89
N GLU A 125 15.70 5.20 18.81
CA GLU A 125 16.92 5.57 19.54
C GLU A 125 18.13 5.69 18.63
N THR A 126 18.33 4.72 17.73
CA THR A 126 19.42 4.73 16.76
C THR A 126 19.29 5.88 15.75
N ARG A 127 18.06 6.24 15.35
CA ARG A 127 17.82 7.33 14.40
C ARG A 127 17.89 8.71 15.04
N ARG A 128 17.66 8.83 16.35
CA ARG A 128 17.64 10.09 17.09
C ARG A 128 18.84 11.01 16.85
N PRO A 129 20.12 10.56 16.90
CA PRO A 129 21.27 11.44 16.64
C PRO A 129 21.26 11.97 15.20
N LEU A 130 20.95 11.11 14.22
CA LEU A 130 20.86 11.50 12.82
C LEU A 130 19.72 12.50 12.59
N THR A 131 18.54 12.26 13.17
CA THR A 131 17.41 13.17 13.08
C THR A 131 17.76 14.55 13.66
N ARG A 132 18.46 14.59 14.80
CA ARG A 132 18.96 15.85 15.39
C ARG A 132 19.90 16.59 14.44
N GLN A 133 20.88 15.88 13.85
CA GLN A 133 21.83 16.48 12.92
C GLN A 133 21.16 17.00 11.63
N ILE A 134 20.13 16.32 11.14
CA ILE A 134 19.40 16.74 9.94
C ILE A 134 18.57 18.00 10.21
N HIS A 135 17.95 18.10 11.38
CA HIS A 135 17.08 19.23 11.76
C HIS A 135 17.86 20.36 12.47
N ASP A 136 19.18 20.25 12.59
CA ASP A 136 20.02 21.30 13.14
C ASP A 136 20.02 22.51 12.18
N SER A 137 19.62 23.68 12.68
CA SER A 137 19.59 24.93 11.90
C SER A 137 21.00 25.39 11.50
N SER A 138 22.03 24.96 12.24
CA SER A 138 23.42 25.23 11.91
C SER A 138 23.98 24.29 10.84
N ARG A 139 23.22 23.27 10.41
CA ARG A 139 23.69 22.30 9.41
C ARG A 139 24.21 22.94 8.14
N SER A 140 23.60 24.03 7.69
CA SER A 140 23.98 24.75 6.46
C SER A 140 25.33 25.49 6.55
N SER A 141 25.86 25.77 7.75
CA SER A 141 27.17 26.43 7.89
C SER A 141 28.35 25.48 7.70
N ILE A 142 28.13 24.18 7.83
CA ILE A 142 29.15 23.12 7.75
C ILE A 142 29.13 22.44 6.36
N VAL A 143 28.16 22.77 5.51
CA VAL A 143 28.07 22.18 4.16
C VAL A 143 29.23 22.72 3.31
N PRO A 144 30.07 21.84 2.72
CA PRO A 144 31.13 22.29 1.82
C PRO A 144 30.52 23.01 0.62
N PRO A 145 31.19 24.03 0.07
CA PRO A 145 30.67 24.79 -1.07
C PRO A 145 30.37 23.83 -2.23
N THR A 146 29.10 23.75 -2.61
CA THR A 146 28.68 22.98 -3.78
C THR A 146 29.31 23.61 -5.03
N PRO A 147 30.03 22.84 -5.87
CA PRO A 147 30.55 23.36 -7.11
C PRO A 147 29.37 23.80 -7.99
N THR A 148 29.29 25.10 -8.26
CA THR A 148 28.32 25.67 -9.17
C THR A 148 28.66 25.21 -10.58
N ASN A 149 28.06 24.09 -11.01
CA ASN A 149 28.15 23.70 -12.41
C ASN A 149 27.25 24.66 -13.20
N ILE A 150 27.86 25.67 -13.79
CA ILE A 150 27.18 26.56 -14.73
C ILE A 150 26.82 25.67 -15.91
N LEU A 151 25.55 25.26 -15.97
CA LEU A 151 25.00 24.52 -17.10
C LEU A 151 25.27 25.35 -18.34
N GLN A 152 26.21 24.92 -19.18
CA GLN A 152 26.42 25.55 -20.46
C GLN A 152 25.14 25.38 -21.26
N PRO A 153 24.47 26.47 -21.68
CA PRO A 153 23.31 26.38 -22.55
C PRO A 153 23.69 25.55 -23.77
N HIS A 154 22.97 24.46 -24.04
CA HIS A 154 23.20 23.67 -25.24
C HIS A 154 23.00 24.57 -26.46
N GLN A 155 24.11 24.98 -27.09
CA GLN A 155 24.05 25.68 -28.36
C GLN A 155 23.69 24.66 -29.44
N ALA A 156 22.48 24.77 -29.98
CA ALA A 156 22.08 24.01 -31.15
C ALA A 156 22.92 24.47 -32.35
N LYS A 157 23.98 23.72 -32.68
CA LYS A 157 24.91 24.06 -33.77
C LYS A 157 24.35 23.81 -35.18
N SER A 158 23.25 23.06 -35.29
CA SER A 158 22.58 22.78 -36.56
C SER A 158 21.07 22.67 -36.35
N GLY A 159 20.32 23.48 -37.10
CA GLY A 159 18.86 23.34 -37.21
C GLY A 159 18.48 22.00 -37.86
N PHE A 160 17.24 21.59 -37.63
CA PHE A 160 16.63 20.41 -38.24
C PHE A 160 16.96 20.36 -39.74
N ILE A 161 17.58 19.26 -40.19
CA ILE A 161 17.69 18.94 -41.61
C ILE A 161 16.26 18.93 -42.14
N SER A 162 15.93 19.87 -43.03
CA SER A 162 14.67 19.82 -43.77
C SER A 162 14.68 18.53 -44.57
N SER A 163 14.04 17.50 -44.03
CA SER A 163 13.74 16.28 -44.76
C SER A 163 12.98 16.71 -46.00
N SER A 164 13.59 16.55 -47.17
CA SER A 164 12.88 16.67 -48.43
C SER A 164 11.65 15.79 -48.34
N ILE A 165 10.49 16.40 -48.57
CA ILE A 165 9.21 15.74 -48.65
C ILE A 165 9.33 14.74 -49.79
N ILE A 166 9.57 13.46 -49.46
CA ILE A 166 9.36 12.37 -50.40
C ILE A 166 7.85 12.19 -50.49
N VAL A 167 7.25 12.82 -51.51
CA VAL A 167 5.91 12.46 -51.97
C VAL A 167 6.04 11.08 -52.58
N SER A 168 5.68 10.06 -51.81
CA SER A 168 5.40 8.73 -52.33
C SER A 168 4.12 8.25 -51.67
N THR A 169 3.00 8.52 -52.36
CA THR A 169 1.71 7.89 -52.10
C THR A 169 1.73 6.43 -52.61
N PRO A 170 0.83 5.58 -52.08
CA PRO A 170 1.21 4.26 -51.58
C PRO A 170 0.83 3.12 -52.54
N GLN A 171 1.54 2.00 -52.43
CA GLN A 171 1.03 0.71 -52.91
C GLN A 171 0.82 -0.21 -51.71
N ALA A 172 -0.45 -0.48 -51.44
CA ALA A 172 -0.91 -1.31 -50.35
C ALA A 172 -0.52 -2.77 -50.61
N ASP A 173 0.15 -3.40 -49.64
CA ASP A 173 -0.01 -4.83 -49.46
C ASP A 173 0.16 -5.23 -47.99
N GLY A 174 -0.68 -6.19 -47.59
CA GLY A 174 -1.19 -6.30 -46.24
C GLY A 174 -0.29 -6.99 -45.21
N ASN A 175 -0.77 -6.86 -43.97
CA ASN A 175 -0.39 -7.59 -42.77
C ASN A 175 0.99 -7.27 -42.18
N ARG A 176 0.98 -6.39 -41.16
CA ARG A 176 1.39 -6.75 -39.78
C ARG A 176 0.97 -5.65 -38.79
N TYR A 177 0.48 -6.13 -37.66
CA TYR A 177 -0.21 -5.38 -36.60
C TYR A 177 0.72 -5.25 -35.37
N PHE A 178 0.48 -4.20 -34.57
CA PHE A 178 1.02 -3.82 -33.23
C PHE A 178 2.21 -2.82 -33.14
N PRO A 179 2.34 -2.01 -32.05
CA PRO A 179 1.43 -0.92 -31.65
C PRO A 179 2.16 0.35 -31.13
N GLY A 180 1.40 1.46 -31.04
CA GLY A 180 1.56 2.45 -29.97
C GLY A 180 2.62 3.54 -30.16
N THR A 181 2.16 4.79 -30.29
CA THR A 181 2.22 5.83 -29.25
C THR A 181 1.68 7.13 -29.85
N GLY A 182 0.74 7.75 -29.14
CA GLY A 182 0.21 9.06 -29.50
C GLY A 182 1.19 10.16 -29.12
N THR A 183 1.24 11.20 -29.95
CA THR A 183 1.86 12.47 -29.61
C THR A 183 0.89 13.60 -29.93
N LEU A 184 0.41 14.23 -28.87
CA LEU A 184 -0.30 15.51 -28.87
C LEU A 184 0.65 16.60 -29.36
N ASN A 185 0.22 17.39 -30.34
CA ASN A 185 0.94 18.57 -30.79
C ASN A 185 0.23 19.82 -30.27
N LEU A 186 0.90 20.54 -29.37
CA LEU A 186 0.49 21.84 -28.85
C LEU A 186 1.64 22.83 -29.10
N THR A 187 1.58 23.60 -30.17
CA THR A 187 2.31 24.88 -30.25
C THR A 187 1.79 25.75 -31.40
N ARG A 188 1.25 26.94 -31.10
CA ARG A 188 1.85 28.26 -31.40
C ARG A 188 0.80 29.38 -31.36
N LEU A 189 0.94 30.24 -30.35
CA LEU A 189 0.78 31.70 -30.48
C LEU A 189 2.06 32.23 -31.18
N VAL A 190 2.15 33.34 -31.92
CA VAL A 190 1.53 34.67 -31.79
C VAL A 190 1.73 35.49 -33.10
N SER A 191 0.83 36.48 -33.32
CA SER A 191 1.04 37.82 -33.96
C SER A 191 1.27 37.93 -35.48
N ASN A 192 0.77 38.91 -36.25
CA ASN A 192 0.01 40.15 -36.00
C ASN A 192 -0.54 40.78 -37.32
N ALA A 193 -1.58 41.61 -37.16
CA ALA A 193 -1.90 42.87 -37.88
C ALA A 193 -2.60 42.92 -39.27
N ASN A 194 -3.75 43.64 -39.23
CA ASN A 194 -4.32 44.63 -40.17
C ASN A 194 -4.97 44.20 -41.50
N ASN A 195 -6.31 44.27 -41.57
CA ASN A 195 -7.07 45.32 -42.27
C ASN A 195 -8.60 45.09 -42.14
N GLY A 196 -9.38 46.13 -41.80
CA GLY A 196 -10.85 46.14 -41.80
C GLY A 196 -11.47 46.29 -43.21
N PRO A 197 -12.79 46.56 -43.39
CA PRO A 197 -13.62 47.40 -42.51
C PRO A 197 -15.14 47.01 -42.30
N ARG A 198 -15.67 47.51 -41.16
CA ARG A 198 -16.95 48.27 -40.93
C ARG A 198 -18.38 47.66 -40.91
N LEU A 199 -19.17 48.31 -40.03
CA LEU A 199 -20.62 48.34 -39.69
C LEU A 199 -21.11 47.23 -38.73
N ASP A 200 -21.88 47.45 -37.65
CA ASP A 200 -22.51 48.65 -37.07
C ASP A 200 -22.91 48.41 -35.59
N THR A 201 -22.60 49.40 -34.73
CA THR A 201 -23.40 50.04 -33.66
C THR A 201 -24.43 49.25 -32.79
N SER A 202 -24.20 49.17 -31.45
CA SER A 202 -24.99 49.91 -30.41
C SER A 202 -24.76 49.44 -28.93
N HIS A 203 -24.30 50.40 -28.12
CA HIS A 203 -24.53 50.74 -26.69
C HIS A 203 -24.91 49.70 -25.61
N THR A 204 -24.09 49.54 -24.56
CA THR A 204 -24.24 50.09 -23.16
C THR A 204 -23.17 49.51 -22.17
N PRO A 205 -22.89 50.13 -20.99
CA PRO A 205 -21.54 50.26 -20.39
C PRO A 205 -21.18 49.25 -19.26
N PRO A 206 -19.89 49.19 -18.81
CA PRO A 206 -19.39 48.18 -17.88
C PRO A 206 -19.40 48.62 -16.41
N LEU A 207 -19.68 47.67 -15.52
CA LEU A 207 -19.52 47.80 -14.07
C LEU A 207 -18.06 47.60 -13.66
N ALA A 208 -17.59 48.51 -12.80
CA ALA A 208 -16.24 48.60 -12.26
C ALA A 208 -15.95 47.49 -11.23
N PHE A 209 -14.73 46.96 -11.27
CA PHE A 209 -14.14 46.17 -10.18
C PHE A 209 -13.40 47.11 -9.21
N PRO A 210 -13.53 46.93 -7.88
CA PRO A 210 -12.72 47.67 -6.93
C PRO A 210 -11.34 47.02 -6.73
N VAL A 211 -10.33 47.86 -6.83
CA VAL A 211 -8.94 47.65 -6.45
C VAL A 211 -8.83 47.73 -4.92
N ILE A 212 -8.17 46.75 -4.29
CA ILE A 212 -7.74 46.83 -2.87
C ILE A 212 -6.21 47.00 -2.86
N PRO A 213 -5.67 48.05 -2.21
CA PRO A 213 -4.23 48.27 -2.10
C PRO A 213 -3.57 47.48 -0.95
N PRO A 214 -2.25 47.21 -1.00
CA PRO A 214 -1.49 46.62 0.10
C PRO A 214 -0.71 47.68 0.91
N ASN A 215 -0.58 47.52 2.24
CA ASN A 215 0.58 48.02 3.01
C ASN A 215 0.64 47.48 4.47
N PRO A 216 1.74 47.66 5.25
CA PRO A 216 2.50 46.53 5.81
C PRO A 216 2.83 46.67 7.33
N SER A 217 3.60 45.70 7.84
CA SER A 217 4.43 45.74 9.07
C SER A 217 3.70 45.83 10.42
N SER A 218 3.97 44.95 11.40
CA SER A 218 5.14 45.09 12.30
C SER A 218 5.31 43.86 13.22
N LEU A 219 6.56 43.66 13.66
CA LEU A 219 7.09 42.66 14.59
C LEU A 219 6.49 42.71 16.01
N SER A 220 6.43 41.56 16.72
CA SER A 220 7.27 41.27 17.91
C SER A 220 6.91 39.95 18.64
N GLU A 221 7.97 39.27 19.11
CA GLU A 221 8.10 38.46 20.35
C GLU A 221 7.36 37.11 20.53
N GLY A 222 8.16 36.02 20.55
CA GLY A 222 7.94 34.88 21.46
C GLY A 222 8.62 35.15 22.82
N PRO A 223 8.62 34.23 23.82
CA PRO A 223 8.29 32.80 23.75
C PRO A 223 7.40 32.28 24.93
N GLN A 224 6.58 31.25 24.69
CA GLN A 224 6.14 30.35 25.76
C GLN A 224 6.22 28.89 25.32
N LYS A 225 7.10 28.14 26.01
CA LYS A 225 7.14 26.69 26.04
C LYS A 225 5.82 26.19 26.63
N GLY A 226 4.90 25.78 25.77
CA GLY A 226 3.80 24.91 26.15
C GLY A 226 4.32 23.48 26.16
N ASP A 227 4.34 22.86 27.34
CA ASP A 227 4.44 21.41 27.48
C ASP A 227 3.39 20.75 26.60
N LEU A 228 3.85 20.01 25.59
CA LEU A 228 2.99 19.09 24.86
C LEU A 228 2.48 18.04 25.87
N VAL A 229 1.25 18.23 26.32
CA VAL A 229 0.43 17.17 26.90
C VAL A 229 0.37 16.06 25.85
N SER A 230 1.26 15.08 25.97
CA SER A 230 1.22 13.86 25.16
C SER A 230 -0.14 13.22 25.42
N SER A 231 -0.88 13.01 24.35
CA SER A 231 -2.26 12.58 24.45
C SER A 231 -2.31 11.19 25.10
N PRO A 232 -3.28 10.88 25.98
CA PRO A 232 -3.33 9.61 26.72
C PRO A 232 -3.17 8.35 25.84
N TRP A 233 -3.56 8.43 24.56
CA TRP A 233 -3.44 7.34 23.59
C TRP A 233 -2.01 7.11 23.05
N GLU A 234 -1.12 8.12 23.05
CA GLU A 234 0.29 7.93 22.64
C GLU A 234 1.06 7.09 23.65
N GLN A 235 0.74 7.25 24.94
CA GLN A 235 1.26 6.41 26.02
C GLN A 235 0.71 4.97 25.91
N GLU A 236 -0.54 4.79 25.50
CA GLU A 236 -1.12 3.46 25.30
C GLU A 236 -0.53 2.71 24.10
N ILE A 237 -0.26 3.42 22.98
CA ILE A 237 0.41 2.84 21.81
C ILE A 237 1.84 2.40 22.15
N THR A 238 2.59 3.21 22.90
CA THR A 238 3.96 2.89 23.31
C THR A 238 3.99 1.72 24.30
N ASN A 239 3.11 1.70 25.29
CA ASN A 239 2.95 0.59 26.23
C ASN A 239 2.60 -0.73 25.51
N ARG A 240 1.75 -0.68 24.48
CA ARG A 240 1.36 -1.87 23.71
C ARG A 240 2.44 -2.34 22.74
N ALA A 241 3.21 -1.42 22.17
CA ALA A 241 4.42 -1.75 21.42
C ALA A 241 5.43 -2.48 22.33
N GLN A 242 5.57 -2.03 23.58
CA GLN A 242 6.42 -2.67 24.59
C GLN A 242 5.93 -4.08 24.94
N GLN A 243 4.63 -4.28 25.19
CA GLN A 243 4.06 -5.61 25.46
C GLN A 243 4.30 -6.62 24.33
N ARG A 244 4.21 -6.19 23.07
CA ARG A 244 4.52 -7.05 21.91
C ARG A 244 6.00 -7.41 21.84
N MET A 245 6.88 -6.51 22.27
CA MET A 245 8.32 -6.74 22.36
C MET A 245 8.64 -7.76 23.45
N ASP A 246 8.02 -7.64 24.62
CA ASP A 246 8.23 -8.56 25.74
C ASP A 246 7.72 -9.97 25.42
N PHE A 247 6.56 -10.08 24.75
CA PHE A 247 6.04 -11.38 24.31
C PHE A 247 6.96 -12.03 23.26
N ARG A 248 7.53 -11.25 22.33
CA ARG A 248 8.51 -11.75 21.36
C ARG A 248 9.83 -12.15 22.00
N LYS A 249 10.31 -11.37 22.98
CA LYS A 249 11.54 -11.67 23.74
C LYS A 249 11.36 -12.97 24.52
N LYS A 250 10.23 -13.13 25.21
CA LYS A 250 9.86 -14.38 25.90
C LYS A 250 9.79 -15.56 24.95
N LYS A 251 9.14 -15.41 23.78
CA LYS A 251 9.09 -16.46 22.74
C LYS A 251 10.46 -16.82 22.17
N MET A 252 11.38 -15.85 22.03
CA MET A 252 12.76 -16.12 21.63
C MET A 252 13.52 -16.86 22.73
N GLN A 253 13.33 -16.47 23.99
CA GLN A 253 13.93 -17.15 25.15
C GLN A 253 13.43 -18.61 25.27
N ASP A 254 12.13 -18.82 25.08
CA ASP A 254 11.51 -20.15 25.04
C ASP A 254 11.96 -20.98 23.83
N GLN A 255 12.29 -20.34 22.69
CA GLN A 255 12.86 -21.03 21.54
C GLN A 255 14.32 -21.44 21.75
N VAL A 256 15.10 -20.67 22.51
CA VAL A 256 16.46 -21.07 22.92
C VAL A 256 16.41 -22.28 23.87
N ALA A 257 15.32 -22.45 24.63
CA ALA A 257 15.08 -23.62 25.47
C ALA A 257 14.53 -24.86 24.71
N ARG A 258 14.18 -24.74 23.42
CA ARG A 258 13.75 -25.91 22.63
C ARG A 258 14.96 -26.75 22.25
N LYS A 259 15.04 -27.95 22.85
CA LYS A 259 15.99 -29.05 22.56
C LYS A 259 16.51 -28.97 21.12
N GLY A 260 17.82 -28.71 20.99
CA GLY A 260 18.51 -28.64 19.71
C GLY A 260 18.12 -29.81 18.80
N ARG A 261 17.90 -29.52 17.52
CA ARG A 261 17.53 -30.51 16.51
C ARG A 261 18.53 -31.67 16.57
N LYS A 262 18.04 -32.90 16.84
CA LYS A 262 18.88 -34.10 16.90
C LYS A 262 19.82 -34.15 15.68
N LYS A 263 21.13 -34.31 15.92
CA LYS A 263 22.13 -34.41 14.84
C LYS A 263 21.73 -35.54 13.88
N ARG A 264 21.80 -35.27 12.58
CA ARG A 264 21.46 -36.26 11.55
C ARG A 264 22.58 -37.30 11.46
N THR A 265 22.23 -38.58 11.50
CA THR A 265 23.16 -39.68 11.24
C THR A 265 23.16 -40.03 9.75
N CYS A 266 24.27 -40.58 9.25
CA CYS A 266 24.32 -41.09 7.88
C CYS A 266 23.33 -42.26 7.70
N ARG A 267 22.52 -42.20 6.63
CA ARG A 267 21.49 -43.23 6.36
C ARG A 267 22.06 -44.57 5.89
N LYS A 268 23.33 -44.60 5.47
CA LYS A 268 24.03 -45.80 5.03
C LYS A 268 24.73 -46.51 6.18
N CYS A 269 25.53 -45.79 6.97
CA CYS A 269 26.38 -46.39 8.01
C CYS A 269 26.00 -46.04 9.45
N GLY A 270 24.96 -45.22 9.67
CA GLY A 270 24.45 -44.88 11.00
C GLY A 270 25.31 -43.91 11.83
N LYS A 271 26.52 -43.55 11.39
CA LYS A 271 27.44 -42.69 12.16
C LYS A 271 27.02 -41.21 12.11
N PRO A 272 27.07 -40.47 13.24
CA PRO A 272 26.66 -39.07 13.33
C PRO A 272 27.61 -38.09 12.63
N ASP A 273 28.91 -38.37 12.63
CA ASP A 273 29.94 -37.50 12.05
C ASP A 273 30.46 -38.01 10.69
N CYS A 274 29.70 -38.88 10.03
CA CYS A 274 30.04 -39.32 8.68
C CYS A 274 29.69 -38.21 7.67
N LYS A 275 30.59 -37.94 6.72
CA LYS A 275 30.32 -37.05 5.56
C LYS A 275 29.03 -37.44 4.82
N GLY A 276 28.72 -38.74 4.84
CA GLY A 276 27.47 -39.35 4.39
C GLY A 276 26.17 -38.85 5.04
N SER A 277 26.24 -38.05 6.10
CA SER A 277 25.08 -37.39 6.73
C SER A 277 24.49 -36.28 5.87
N ARG A 278 25.29 -35.67 4.98
CA ARG A 278 24.87 -34.65 4.01
C ARG A 278 24.35 -35.31 2.72
N ALA A 279 25.14 -36.20 2.12
CA ALA A 279 24.77 -36.96 0.93
C ALA A 279 25.33 -38.39 1.01
N VAL A 280 24.53 -39.39 0.66
CA VAL A 280 24.93 -40.82 0.75
C VAL A 280 26.13 -41.14 -0.15
N SER A 281 26.27 -40.44 -1.28
CA SER A 281 27.40 -40.54 -2.20
C SER A 281 28.76 -40.34 -1.52
N ASP A 282 28.80 -39.55 -0.44
CA ASP A 282 30.04 -39.20 0.25
C ASP A 282 30.42 -40.26 1.29
N CYS A 283 29.57 -41.26 1.51
CA CYS A 283 29.78 -42.32 2.48
C CYS A 283 30.55 -43.50 1.89
N HIS A 284 31.80 -43.66 2.32
CA HIS A 284 32.69 -44.77 1.93
C HIS A 284 32.62 -45.97 2.89
N ASN A 285 31.84 -45.87 3.98
CA ASN A 285 31.67 -46.96 4.93
C ASN A 285 30.70 -48.02 4.38
N SER A 286 30.86 -49.26 4.83
CA SER A 286 29.89 -50.35 4.63
C SER A 286 28.51 -49.97 5.16
N CYS A 287 27.45 -50.46 4.50
CA CYS A 287 26.10 -50.26 4.97
C CYS A 287 25.86 -50.99 6.31
N GLN A 288 25.16 -50.34 7.25
CA GLN A 288 24.86 -50.92 8.56
C GLN A 288 23.90 -52.12 8.49
N ASP A 289 23.08 -52.22 7.44
CA ASP A 289 22.05 -53.25 7.32
C ASP A 289 22.54 -54.44 6.47
N CYS A 290 23.12 -54.20 5.29
CA CYS A 290 23.56 -55.27 4.38
C CYS A 290 25.08 -55.47 4.28
N GLY A 291 25.90 -54.62 4.92
CA GLY A 291 27.37 -54.70 4.83
C GLY A 291 27.97 -54.25 3.48
N ASN A 292 27.17 -54.03 2.44
CA ASN A 292 27.67 -53.68 1.11
C ASN A 292 28.10 -52.20 1.02
N VAL A 293 29.27 -51.94 0.41
CA VAL A 293 29.83 -50.60 0.19
C VAL A 293 29.12 -49.88 -0.97
N SER A 294 28.50 -50.58 -1.92
CA SER A 294 27.73 -49.94 -3.00
C SER A 294 26.28 -49.62 -2.63
N CYS A 295 25.83 -50.05 -1.44
CA CYS A 295 24.46 -49.82 -0.99
C CYS A 295 24.17 -48.33 -0.70
N ARG A 296 22.96 -47.88 -1.04
CA ARG A 296 22.49 -46.51 -0.77
C ARG A 296 21.97 -46.29 0.67
N GLY A 297 21.89 -47.34 1.48
CA GLY A 297 21.35 -47.27 2.84
C GLY A 297 19.82 -47.22 2.88
N ARG A 298 19.27 -46.94 4.07
CA ARG A 298 17.82 -47.00 4.30
C ARG A 298 17.04 -45.94 3.53
N ASN A 299 15.86 -46.33 3.04
CA ASN A 299 14.90 -45.42 2.42
C ASN A 299 14.19 -44.55 3.48
N THR A 300 14.20 -43.22 3.33
CA THR A 300 13.51 -42.33 4.28
C THR A 300 12.02 -42.51 4.38
N HIS A 301 11.40 -42.96 3.30
CA HIS A 301 9.95 -43.16 3.28
C HIS A 301 9.56 -44.47 3.97
N ARG A 302 10.51 -45.36 4.25
CA ARG A 302 10.29 -46.66 4.90
C ARG A 302 11.43 -46.99 5.89
N PRO A 303 11.55 -46.25 7.01
CA PRO A 303 12.69 -46.36 7.93
C PRO A 303 12.80 -47.70 8.69
N THR A 304 11.72 -48.48 8.68
CA THR A 304 11.59 -49.80 9.34
C THR A 304 12.10 -50.94 8.48
N LEU A 305 12.26 -50.74 7.17
CA LEU A 305 12.79 -51.77 6.27
C LEU A 305 14.32 -51.69 6.19
N PRO A 306 15.02 -52.83 6.08
CA PRO A 306 16.44 -52.84 5.75
C PRO A 306 16.68 -52.23 4.35
N CYS A 307 17.93 -51.87 4.09
CA CYS A 307 18.36 -51.16 2.88
C CYS A 307 18.21 -51.96 1.58
#